data_AF-A0A182ZZL5-F1
#
_entry.id   AF-A0A182ZZL5-F1
#
_cell.length_a   1.000
_cell.length_b   1.000
_cell.length_c   1.000
_cell.angle_alpha   90.00
_cell.angle_beta   90.00
_cell.angle_gamma   90.00
#
_symmetry.space_group_name_H-M   'P 1'
#
loop_
_entity.id
_entity.type
_entity.pdbx_description
1 polymer ?
#
loop_
_entity_poly.entity_id
_entity_poly.type
_entity_poly.pdbx_seq_one_letter_code
_entity_poly.pdbx_strand_id
1 'polypeptide(L)' 'MDTSIVILPEDKERITVVMDKADYIQKAKELLQNTNNYRRIDADYTTKLKNKINTTLKRLEEQKRSLHQH' A
#
# COMPACT_ATOMS: atom_id res chain seq x y z
N MET A 1 -22.67 17.63 -11.46
CA MET A 1 -22.11 16.30 -11.12
C MET A 1 -22.70 15.92 -9.78
N ASP A 2 -23.48 14.84 -9.73
CA ASP A 2 -24.01 14.36 -8.46
C ASP A 2 -22.86 13.86 -7.59
N THR A 3 -22.80 14.28 -6.32
CA THR A 3 -21.67 13.97 -5.41
C THR A 3 -21.89 12.64 -4.66
N SER A 4 -23.03 12.00 -4.91
CA SER A 4 -23.42 10.70 -4.33
C SER A 4 -22.84 9.51 -5.08
N ILE A 5 -22.19 9.68 -6.23
CA ILE A 5 -21.75 8.57 -7.08
C ILE A 5 -20.23 8.42 -7.00
N VAL A 6 -19.75 7.19 -6.77
CA VAL A 6 -18.35 6.80 -6.83
C VAL A 6 -18.08 6.02 -8.12
N ILE A 7 -17.07 6.45 -8.87
CA ILE A 7 -16.60 5.79 -10.09
C ILE A 7 -15.22 5.21 -9.80
N LEU A 8 -15.09 3.88 -9.87
CA LEU A 8 -13.82 3.20 -9.65
C LEU A 8 -13.25 2.73 -10.99
N PRO A 9 -11.97 3.04 -11.29
CA PRO A 9 -11.26 2.31 -12.33
C PRO A 9 -11.00 0.89 -11.82
N GLU A 10 -11.56 -0.13 -12.48
CA GLU A 10 -11.28 -1.52 -12.12
C GLU A 10 -9.99 -2.02 -12.79
N ASP A 11 -9.13 -2.69 -12.01
CA ASP A 11 -7.81 -3.19 -12.42
C ASP A 11 -7.85 -4.39 -13.38
N LYS A 12 -9.03 -4.97 -13.66
CA LYS A 12 -9.19 -6.10 -14.58
C LYS A 12 -10.31 -5.79 -15.58
N GLU A 13 -9.95 -5.74 -16.86
CA GLU A 13 -10.85 -5.74 -18.03
C GLU A 13 -11.62 -4.46 -18.40
N ARG A 14 -11.15 -3.26 -18.02
CA ARG A 14 -11.72 -1.97 -18.49
C ARG A 14 -13.24 -1.81 -18.24
N ILE A 15 -13.78 -2.46 -17.22
CA ILE A 15 -15.15 -2.23 -16.78
C ILE A 15 -15.11 -1.09 -15.77
N THR A 16 -15.94 -0.07 -15.98
CA THR A 16 -16.10 1.04 -15.04
C THR A 16 -17.30 0.75 -14.16
N VAL A 17 -17.07 0.55 -12.87
CA VAL A 17 -18.15 0.32 -11.90
C VAL A 17 -18.62 1.67 -11.37
N VAL A 18 -19.93 1.91 -11.50
CA VAL A 18 -20.63 3.10 -10.97
C VAL A 18 -21.51 2.65 -9.82
N MET A 19 -21.31 3.24 -8.64
CA MET A 19 -22.03 2.85 -7.41
C MET A 19 -22.40 4.08 -6.59
N ASP A 20 -23.51 4.00 -5.85
CA ASP A 20 -23.82 4.99 -4.82
C ASP A 20 -22.74 4.97 -3.72
N LYS A 21 -22.46 6.13 -3.16
CA LYS A 21 -21.40 6.34 -2.17
C LYS A 21 -21.68 5.59 -0.87
N ALA A 22 -22.93 5.52 -0.43
CA ALA A 22 -23.29 4.77 0.77
C ALA A 22 -23.06 3.27 0.57
N ASP A 23 -23.48 2.74 -0.58
CA ASP A 23 -23.29 1.34 -0.96
C ASP A 23 -21.80 1.00 -1.12
N TYR A 24 -21.03 1.91 -1.73
CA TYR A 24 -19.58 1.75 -1.86
C TYR A 24 -18.90 1.68 -0.49
N ILE A 25 -19.24 2.60 0.42
CA ILE A 25 -18.68 2.61 1.77
C ILE A 25 -19.03 1.33 2.52
N GLN A 26 -20.27 0.86 2.41
CA GLN A 26 -20.73 -0.37 3.05
C GLN A 26 -19.96 -1.59 2.52
N LYS A 27 -19.87 -1.74 1.20
CA LYS A 27 -19.15 -2.84 0.56
C LYS A 27 -17.65 -2.80 0.85
N ALA A 28 -17.03 -1.63 0.88
CA ALA A 28 -15.63 -1.47 1.25
C ALA A 28 -15.37 -1.89 2.70
N LYS A 29 -16.27 -1.54 3.63
CA LYS A 29 -16.18 -1.97 5.04
C LYS A 29 -16.33 -3.49 5.16
N GLU A 30 -17.28 -4.10 4.46
CA GLU A 30 -17.47 -5.55 4.42
C GLU A 30 -16.23 -6.27 3.90
N LEU A 31 -15.61 -5.76 2.83
CA LEU A 31 -14.35 -6.31 2.30
C LEU A 31 -13.20 -6.20 3.30
N LEU A 32 -13.06 -5.05 3.98
CA LEU A 32 -12.02 -4.85 5.00
C LEU A 32 -12.22 -5.71 6.25
N GLN A 33 -13.47 -6.03 6.60
CA GLN A 33 -13.81 -6.87 7.75
C GLN A 33 -13.83 -8.37 7.41
N ASN A 34 -13.70 -8.73 6.12
CA ASN A 34 -13.73 -10.12 5.68
C ASN A 34 -12.42 -10.85 6.05
N THR A 35 -12.43 -11.42 7.26
CA THR A 35 -11.33 -12.24 7.79
C THR A 35 -11.23 -13.63 7.16
N ASN A 36 -12.23 -14.04 6.34
CA ASN A 36 -12.19 -15.33 5.63
C ASN A 36 -11.22 -15.28 4.43
N ASN A 37 -11.17 -14.14 3.73
CA ASN A 37 -10.33 -13.98 2.54
C ASN A 37 -9.01 -13.25 2.83
N TYR A 38 -8.97 -12.37 3.84
CA TYR A 38 -7.78 -11.62 4.21
C TYR A 38 -7.39 -11.90 5.66
N ARG A 39 -6.20 -12.48 5.85
CA ARG A 39 -5.66 -12.72 7.18
C ARG A 39 -5.01 -11.44 7.71
N ARG A 40 -5.37 -11.04 8.93
CA ARG A 40 -4.58 -10.05 9.67
C ARG A 40 -3.17 -10.61 9.86
N ILE A 41 -2.20 -9.83 9.39
CA ILE A 41 -0.79 -10.14 9.57
C ILE A 41 -0.36 -9.40 10.83
N ASP A 42 -0.07 -10.15 11.89
CA ASP A 42 0.43 -9.59 13.15
C ASP A 42 1.94 -9.31 13.10
N ALA A 43 2.65 -9.87 12.12
CA ALA A 43 4.10 -9.76 11.97
C ALA A 43 4.50 -8.72 10.92
N ASP A 44 5.40 -7.80 11.28
CA ASP A 44 5.99 -6.89 10.28
C ASP A 44 7.00 -7.64 9.39
N TYR A 45 6.51 -8.19 8.27
CA TYR A 45 7.34 -8.82 7.23
C TYR A 45 8.28 -7.85 6.52
N THR A 46 8.07 -6.54 6.66
CA THR A 46 8.92 -5.51 6.04
C THR A 46 10.18 -5.24 6.85
N THR A 47 10.27 -5.70 8.10
CA THR A 47 11.41 -5.46 9.00
C THR A 47 12.75 -5.87 8.37
N LYS A 48 12.80 -7.06 7.75
CA LYS A 48 14.02 -7.55 7.09
C LYS A 48 14.45 -6.66 5.93
N LEU A 49 13.47 -6.16 5.17
CA LEU A 49 13.72 -5.26 4.05
C LEU A 49 14.18 -3.88 4.53
N LYS A 50 13.50 -3.31 5.53
CA LYS A 50 13.89 -2.04 6.18
C LYS A 50 15.33 -2.09 6.68
N ASN A 51 15.71 -3.18 7.35
CA ASN A 51 17.08 -3.37 7.83
C ASN A 51 18.09 -3.40 6.68
N LYS A 52 17.79 -4.13 5.58
CA LYS A 52 18.66 -4.19 4.41
C LYS A 52 18.83 -2.83 3.72
N ILE A 53 17.77 -2.04 3.64
CA ILE A 53 17.83 -0.67 3.09
C ILE A 53 18.72 0.19 3.98
N ASN A 54 18.46 0.20 5.29
CA ASN A 54 19.21 1.02 6.24
C ASN A 54 20.70 0.67 6.28
N THR A 55 21.06 -0.62 6.24
CA THR A 55 22.47 -1.03 6.20
C THR A 55 23.14 -0.63 4.88
N THR A 56 22.44 -0.75 3.76
CA THR A 56 22.96 -0.35 2.45
C THR A 56 23.20 1.16 2.39
N LEU A 57 22.25 1.97 2.89
CA LEU A 57 22.39 3.43 2.92
C LEU A 57 23.56 3.86 3.79
N LYS A 58 23.69 3.30 5.01
CA LYS A 58 24.84 3.60 5.90
C LYS A 58 26.17 3.31 5.22
N ARG A 59 26.30 2.15 4.57
CA ARG A 59 27.51 1.78 3.83
C ARG A 59 27.84 2.78 2.73
N LEU A 60 26.84 3.21 1.95
CA LEU A 60 27.05 4.19 0.88
C LEU A 60 27.47 5.56 1.42
N GLU A 61 26.91 5.99 2.54
CA GLU A 61 27.32 7.23 3.19
C GLU A 61 28.75 7.16 3.73
N GLU A 62 29.15 6.04 4.32
CA GLU A 62 30.52 5.81 4.79
C GLU A 62 31.51 5.86 3.63
N GLN A 63 31.19 5.19 2.51
CA GLN A 63 31.99 5.24 1.29
C GLN A 63 32.09 6.66 0.72
N LYS A 64 30.99 7.43 0.75
CA LYS A 64 31.01 8.83 0.33
C LYS A 64 31.92 9.66 1.24
N ARG A 65 31.82 9.49 2.56
CA ARG A 65 32.65 10.20 3.55
C ARG A 65 34.13 9.87 3.38
N SER A 66 34.48 8.60 3.17
CA SER A 66 35.88 8.20 2.96
C SER A 66 36.44 8.75 1.64
N LEU A 67 35.61 8.91 0.60
CA LEU A 67 36.02 9.53 -0.67
C LEU A 67 36.37 11.02 -0.56
N HIS A 68 35.82 11.73 0.42
CA HIS A 68 36.07 13.16 0.63
C HIS A 68 37.15 13.42 1.71
N GLN A 69 37.77 12.36 2.26
CA GLN A 69 38.83 12.43 3.28
C GLN A 69 40.23 12.09 2.70
N HIS A 70 40.35 11.95 1.39
CA HIS A 70 41.59 11.93 0.60
C HIS A 70 41.48 13.00 -0.49
#